data_AF-A4FJX1-F1
#
_entry.id   AF-A4FJX1-F1
#
_cell.length_a   1.000
_cell.length_b   1.000
_cell.length_c   1.000
_cell.angle_alpha   90.00
_cell.angle_beta   90.00
_cell.angle_gamma   90.00
#
_symmetry.space_group_name_H-M   'P 1'
#
loop_
_entity.id
_entity.type
_entity.pdbx_description
1 polymer ?
#
loop_
_entity_poly.entity_id
_entity_poly.type
_entity_poly.pdbx_seq_one_letter_code
_entity_poly.pdbx_strand_id
1 'polypeptide(L)'
;MIDDHKDRFGVEPICRVLEFPPSTYYAHKARKPARRSLRDEELLVQIRRVHEASARTYGARRIWHQLRRDGIEVAPCTIERLMHVHGIEGVVRGGKRRTTIPEPTAPRPPDLVDRRFVAAEPNRLRSRT
;
A
#
# COMPACT_ATOMS: atom_id res chain seq x y z
N MET A 1 -21.55 0.86 5.72
CA MET A 1 -22.78 1.29 5.02
C MET A 1 -23.99 0.44 5.38
N ILE A 2 -24.02 -0.87 5.08
CA ILE A 2 -25.17 -1.75 5.46
C ILE A 2 -25.28 -1.89 6.99
N ASP A 3 -24.17 -2.13 7.69
CA ASP A 3 -24.18 -2.27 9.16
C ASP A 3 -24.62 -0.99 9.88
N ASP A 4 -24.37 0.19 9.30
CA ASP A 4 -24.72 1.47 9.89
C ASP A 4 -26.23 1.78 9.80
N HIS A 5 -26.96 1.10 8.90
CA HIS A 5 -28.36 1.40 8.57
C HIS A 5 -29.32 0.24 8.82
N LYS A 6 -28.80 -0.97 9.10
CA LYS A 6 -29.59 -2.20 9.29
C LYS A 6 -30.64 -2.08 10.40
N ASP A 7 -30.35 -1.31 11.46
CA ASP A 7 -31.22 -1.20 12.63
C ASP A 7 -32.48 -0.36 12.32
N ARG A 8 -32.39 0.53 11.32
CA ARG A 8 -33.51 1.39 10.90
C ARG A 8 -34.31 0.81 9.74
N PHE A 9 -33.66 0.14 8.79
CA PHE A 9 -34.29 -0.28 7.54
C PHE A 9 -34.32 -1.79 7.31
N GLY A 10 -33.62 -2.58 8.15
CA GLY A 10 -33.40 -4.00 7.89
C GLY A 10 -32.36 -4.25 6.78
N VAL A 11 -31.78 -5.45 6.77
CA VAL A 11 -30.72 -5.82 5.80
C VAL A 11 -31.29 -5.98 4.39
N GLU A 12 -32.43 -6.67 4.25
CA GLU A 12 -33.00 -6.99 2.94
C GLU A 12 -33.40 -5.76 2.11
N PRO A 13 -34.04 -4.71 2.67
CA PRO A 13 -34.36 -3.51 1.90
C PRO A 13 -33.12 -2.75 1.43
N ILE A 14 -32.07 -2.68 2.26
CA ILE A 14 -30.80 -2.04 1.88
C ILE A 14 -30.12 -2.85 0.77
N CYS A 15 -30.05 -4.17 0.91
CA CYS A 15 -29.51 -5.08 -0.10
C CYS A 15 -30.26 -4.97 -1.44
N ARG A 16 -31.59 -4.79 -1.41
CA ARG A 16 -32.41 -4.58 -2.61
C ARG A 16 -32.05 -3.28 -3.34
N VAL A 17 -31.88 -2.18 -2.61
CA VAL A 17 -31.51 -0.87 -3.19
C VAL A 17 -30.08 -0.87 -3.76
N LEU A 18 -29.17 -1.60 -3.11
CA LEU A 18 -27.79 -1.76 -3.58
C LEU A 18 -27.62 -2.89 -4.61
N GLU A 19 -28.72 -3.52 -5.04
CA GLU A 19 -28.75 -4.61 -6.02
C GLU A 19 -27.82 -5.79 -5.67
N PHE A 20 -27.72 -6.12 -4.37
CA PHE A 20 -26.86 -7.19 -3.86
C PHE A 20 -27.65 -8.27 -3.11
N PRO A 21 -27.37 -9.58 -3.29
CA PRO A 21 -28.08 -10.63 -2.56
C PRO A 21 -27.87 -10.56 -1.03
N PRO A 22 -28.93 -10.66 -0.20
CA PRO A 22 -28.82 -10.70 1.26
C PRO A 22 -27.95 -11.86 1.78
N SER A 23 -27.99 -13.00 1.08
CA SER A 23 -27.14 -14.16 1.40
C SER A 23 -25.66 -13.81 1.36
N THR A 24 -25.24 -12.94 0.45
CA THR A 24 -23.85 -12.51 0.34
C THR A 24 -23.45 -11.57 1.47
N TYR A 25 -24.36 -10.73 1.99
CA TYR A 25 -24.11 -9.95 3.21
C TYR A 25 -23.84 -10.88 4.41
N TYR A 26 -24.73 -11.85 4.67
CA TYR A 26 -24.55 -12.76 5.80
C TYR A 26 -23.34 -13.68 5.62
N ALA A 27 -23.08 -14.16 4.40
CA ALA A 27 -21.87 -14.94 4.10
C ALA A 27 -20.59 -14.14 4.33
N HIS A 28 -20.56 -12.87 3.92
CA HIS A 28 -19.43 -11.97 4.19
C HIS A 28 -19.28 -11.71 5.70
N LYS A 29 -20.39 -11.49 6.41
CA LYS A 29 -20.40 -11.23 7.85
C LYS A 29 -19.98 -12.43 8.70
N ALA A 30 -20.32 -13.65 8.26
CA ALA A 30 -19.93 -14.90 8.91
C ALA A 30 -18.52 -15.36 8.53
N ARG A 31 -17.88 -14.74 7.53
CA ARG A 31 -16.55 -15.15 7.05
C ARG A 31 -15.52 -14.88 8.14
N LYS A 32 -14.88 -15.95 8.62
CA LYS A 32 -13.76 -15.85 9.57
C LYS A 32 -12.59 -15.10 8.93
N PRO A 33 -11.82 -14.32 9.72
CA PRO A 33 -10.63 -13.65 9.21
C PRO A 33 -9.68 -14.67 8.59
N ALA A 34 -9.05 -14.30 7.48
CA ALA A 34 -8.06 -15.15 6.85
C ALA A 34 -6.88 -15.37 7.81
N ARG A 35 -6.25 -16.55 7.77
CA ARG A 35 -5.05 -16.85 8.58
C ARG A 35 -3.97 -15.78 8.46
N ARG A 36 -3.85 -15.20 7.26
CA ARG A 36 -2.93 -14.07 6.98
C ARG A 36 -3.30 -12.82 7.77
N SER A 37 -4.58 -12.47 7.84
CA SER A 37 -5.05 -11.29 8.60
C SER A 37 -4.74 -11.43 10.08
N LEU A 38 -4.98 -12.62 10.65
CA LEU A 38 -4.63 -12.90 12.05
C LEU A 38 -3.12 -12.74 12.31
N ARG A 39 -2.28 -13.31 11.44
CA ARG A 39 -0.82 -13.17 11.55
C ARG A 39 -0.36 -11.72 11.37
N ASP A 40 -0.99 -10.98 10.47
CA ASP A 40 -0.71 -9.56 10.24
C ASP A 40 -1.05 -8.73 11.49
N GLU A 41 -2.16 -9.03 12.18
CA GLU A 41 -2.54 -8.39 13.45
C GLU A 41 -1.53 -8.68 14.57
N GLU A 42 -1.11 -9.94 14.73
CA GLU A 42 -0.07 -10.33 15.70
C GLU A 42 1.26 -9.61 15.42
N LEU A 43 1.65 -9.55 14.15
CA LEU A 43 2.87 -8.88 13.74
C LEU A 43 2.79 -7.36 13.96
N LEU A 44 1.63 -6.76 13.74
CA LEU A 44 1.41 -5.33 13.97
C LEU A 44 1.65 -4.96 15.43
N VAL A 45 1.25 -5.81 16.39
CA VAL A 45 1.55 -5.60 17.82
C VAL A 45 3.06 -5.52 18.04
N GLN A 46 3.82 -6.41 17.43
CA GLN A 46 5.29 -6.42 17.56
C GLN A 46 5.95 -5.22 16.87
N ILE A 47 5.46 -4.82 15.70
CA ILE A 47 5.91 -3.62 14.99
C ILE A 47 5.69 -2.38 15.87
N ARG A 48 4.49 -2.23 16.46
CA ARG A 48 4.17 -1.10 17.36
C ARG A 48 5.04 -1.10 18.61
N ARG A 49 5.27 -2.27 19.23
CA ARG A 49 6.16 -2.42 20.39
C ARG A 49 7.56 -1.88 20.08
N VAL A 50 8.14 -2.32 18.96
CA VAL A 50 9.49 -1.88 18.55
C VAL A 50 9.49 -0.40 18.16
N HIS A 51 8.47 0.08 17.46
CA HIS A 51 8.36 1.47 17.03
C HIS A 51 8.29 2.42 18.24
N GLU A 52 7.44 2.12 19.22
CA GLU A 52 7.33 2.92 20.46
C GLU A 52 8.61 2.84 21.30
N ALA A 53 9.21 1.64 21.45
CA ALA A 53 10.49 1.49 22.14
C ALA A 53 11.62 2.30 21.49
N SER A 54 11.53 2.57 20.19
CA SER A 54 12.47 3.40 19.45
C SER A 54 12.15 4.91 19.46
N ALA A 55 11.22 5.35 20.31
CA ALA A 55 10.66 6.70 20.31
C ALA A 55 10.15 7.11 18.92
N ARG A 56 9.53 6.16 18.20
CA ARG A 56 8.97 6.32 16.84
C ARG A 56 9.99 6.71 15.76
N THR A 57 11.28 6.55 16.03
CA THR A 57 12.33 6.92 15.07
C THR A 57 12.59 5.86 14.01
N TYR A 58 12.24 4.59 14.27
CA TYR A 58 12.60 3.49 13.37
C TYR A 58 11.63 3.40 12.19
N GLY A 59 12.19 3.39 10.97
CA GLY A 59 11.46 2.98 9.76
C GLY A 59 11.48 1.46 9.55
N ALA A 60 10.76 0.99 8.53
CA ALA A 60 10.54 -0.44 8.26
C ALA A 60 11.81 -1.30 8.30
N ARG A 61 12.90 -0.83 7.69
CA ARG A 61 14.17 -1.57 7.66
C ARG A 61 14.80 -1.75 9.04
N ARG A 62 14.73 -0.73 9.91
CA ARG A 62 15.25 -0.82 11.29
C ARG A 62 14.37 -1.70 12.16
N ILE A 63 13.05 -1.60 11.99
CA ILE A 63 12.09 -2.49 12.68
C ILE A 63 12.31 -3.94 12.26
N TRP A 64 12.51 -4.23 10.96
CA TRP A 64 12.83 -5.56 10.48
C TRP A 64 14.07 -6.15 11.14
N HIS A 65 15.16 -5.37 11.21
CA HIS A 65 16.37 -5.82 11.90
C HIS A 65 16.13 -6.09 13.39
N GLN A 66 15.32 -5.28 14.06
CA GLN A 66 15.01 -5.50 15.47
C GLN A 66 14.14 -6.75 15.67
N LEU A 67 13.08 -6.93 14.89
CA LEU A 67 12.22 -8.12 14.96
C LEU A 67 13.03 -9.40 14.69
N ARG A 68 13.97 -9.35 13.74
CA ARG A 68 14.88 -10.47 13.48
C ARG A 68 15.79 -10.78 14.67
N ARG A 69 16.28 -9.77 15.39
CA ARG A 69 17.05 -9.97 16.64
C ARG A 69 16.20 -10.58 17.75
N ASP A 70 14.92 -10.23 17.78
CA ASP A 70 13.95 -10.77 18.73
C ASP A 70 13.44 -12.17 18.32
N GLY A 71 14.02 -12.79 17.28
CA GLY A 71 13.69 -14.14 16.81
C GLY A 71 12.45 -14.22 15.90
N ILE A 72 11.88 -13.08 15.49
CA ILE A 72 10.67 -13.02 14.66
C ILE A 72 11.07 -12.91 13.19
N GLU A 73 10.98 -14.02 12.45
CA GLU A 73 11.28 -14.05 11.01
C GLU A 73 10.10 -13.59 10.15
N VAL A 74 10.28 -12.44 9.51
CA VAL A 74 9.30 -11.83 8.61
C VAL A 74 10.01 -11.17 7.43
N ALA A 75 9.37 -11.24 6.26
CA ALA A 75 9.86 -10.56 5.06
C ALA A 75 9.76 -9.02 5.21
N PRO A 76 10.79 -8.24 4.82
CA PRO A 76 10.79 -6.78 4.92
C PRO A 76 9.57 -6.12 4.25
N CYS A 77 9.15 -6.63 3.09
CA CYS A 77 7.98 -6.13 2.36
C CYS A 77 6.67 -6.26 3.14
N THR A 78 6.57 -7.23 4.06
CA THR A 78 5.40 -7.37 4.94
C THR A 78 5.37 -6.27 5.98
N ILE A 79 6.52 -5.94 6.57
CA ILE A 79 6.64 -4.86 7.55
C ILE A 79 6.36 -3.52 6.87
N GLU A 80 6.95 -3.26 5.69
CA GLU A 80 6.70 -2.06 4.90
C GLU A 80 5.21 -1.88 4.60
N ARG A 81 4.54 -2.95 4.11
CA ARG A 81 3.11 -2.94 3.84
C ARG A 81 2.29 -2.62 5.11
N LEU A 82 2.57 -3.31 6.22
CA LEU A 82 1.81 -3.10 7.47
C LEU A 82 2.05 -1.70 8.04
N MET A 83 3.28 -1.20 8.00
CA MET A 83 3.58 0.16 8.41
C MET A 83 2.84 1.18 7.56
N HIS A 84 2.83 1.01 6.23
CA HIS A 84 2.13 1.89 5.31
C HIS A 84 0.61 1.91 5.55
N VAL A 85 -0.03 0.74 5.61
CA VAL A 85 -1.49 0.61 5.82
C VAL A 85 -1.92 1.20 7.17
N HIS A 86 -1.06 1.15 8.19
CA HIS A 86 -1.37 1.65 9.53
C HIS A 86 -0.77 3.04 9.84
N GLY A 87 -0.20 3.73 8.85
CA GLY A 87 0.37 5.08 9.03
C GLY A 87 1.54 5.14 10.01
N ILE A 88 2.27 4.03 10.18
CA ILE A 88 3.46 3.97 11.03
C ILE A 88 4.65 4.39 10.17
N GLU A 89 5.26 5.51 10.52
CA GLU A 89 6.41 6.04 9.81
C GLU A 89 7.62 6.17 10.72
N GLY A 90 8.81 5.97 10.17
CA GLY A 90 10.06 6.26 10.84
C GLY A 90 10.52 7.67 10.52
N VAL A 91 11.40 8.22 11.36
CA VAL A 91 11.99 9.53 11.11
C VAL A 91 12.98 9.43 9.95
N VAL A 92 12.76 10.24 8.92
CA VAL A 92 13.68 10.42 7.80
C VAL A 92 14.52 11.68 8.05
N ARG A 93 15.85 11.54 8.10
CA ARG A 93 16.75 12.70 8.17
C ARG A 93 16.98 13.25 6.75
N GLY A 94 16.65 14.53 6.57
CA GLY A 94 16.84 15.26 5.32
C GLY A 94 15.61 15.27 4.42
N GLY A 95 15.48 16.32 3.62
CA GLY A 95 14.50 16.39 2.53
C GLY A 95 15.05 15.78 1.25
N LYS A 96 14.17 15.34 0.34
CA LYS A 96 14.57 15.01 -1.03
C LYS A 96 15.16 16.27 -1.68
N ARG A 97 16.48 16.34 -1.81
CA ARG A 97 17.15 17.38 -2.60
C ARG A 97 16.95 17.05 -4.07
N ARG A 98 16.05 17.80 -4.71
CA ARG A 98 15.98 17.82 -6.17
C ARG A 98 17.16 18.66 -6.66
N THR A 99 18.24 17.99 -7.06
CA THR A 99 19.46 18.62 -7.57
C THR A 99 19.25 19.25 -8.94
N THR A 100 18.31 18.72 -9.73
CA THR A 100 18.07 19.14 -11.10
C THR A 100 16.66 19.70 -11.24
N ILE A 101 16.57 20.98 -11.59
CA ILE A 101 15.33 21.62 -12.03
C ILE A 101 15.41 21.64 -13.55
N PRO A 102 14.57 20.89 -14.28
CA PRO A 102 14.55 20.95 -15.74
C PRO A 102 14.19 22.37 -16.17
N GLU A 103 15.05 23.00 -16.96
CA GLU A 103 14.73 24.24 -17.65
C GLU A 103 13.98 23.89 -18.94
N PRO A 104 12.69 24.27 -19.10
CA PRO A 104 11.90 23.87 -20.26
C PRO A 104 12.47 24.40 -21.59
N THR A 105 13.13 25.54 -21.54
CA THR A 105 13.70 26.30 -22.65
C THR A 105 15.17 25.99 -22.93
N ALA A 106 15.83 25.15 -22.13
CA ALA A 106 17.22 24.80 -22.37
C ALA A 106 17.37 24.09 -23.73
N PRO A 107 18.43 24.39 -24.50
CA PRO A 107 18.69 23.75 -25.78
C PRO A 107 18.84 22.24 -25.56
N ARG A 108 17.99 21.46 -26.24
CA ARG A 108 18.09 20.00 -26.21
C ARG A 108 19.08 19.57 -27.29
N PRO A 109 20.04 18.66 -26.99
CA PRO A 109 20.92 18.13 -28.00
C PRO A 109 20.08 17.45 -29.10
N PRO A 110 20.39 17.67 -30.38
CA PRO A 110 19.67 17.05 -31.49
C PRO A 110 19.87 15.53 -31.48
N ASP A 111 18.82 14.78 -31.82
CA ASP A 111 18.93 13.32 -32.01
C ASP A 111 19.61 13.04 -33.36
N LEU A 112 20.91 12.81 -33.33
CA LEU A 112 21.73 12.55 -34.53
C LEU A 112 21.45 11.19 -35.20
N VAL A 113 20.56 10.37 -34.61
CA VAL A 113 20.25 9.01 -35.09
C VAL A 113 18.79 8.91 -35.55
N ASP A 114 18.06 10.03 -35.65
CA ASP A 114 16.69 10.15 -36.15
C ASP A 114 15.72 9.06 -35.65
N ARG A 115 15.76 8.75 -34.34
CA ARG A 115 14.99 7.63 -33.79
C ARG A 115 13.53 8.01 -33.62
N ARG A 116 12.64 7.25 -34.26
CA ARG A 116 11.19 7.40 -34.08
C ARG A 116 10.72 6.73 -32.78
N PHE A 117 10.58 7.51 -31.71
CA PHE A 117 10.05 7.07 -30.41
C PHE A 117 8.52 7.18 -30.28
N VAL A 118 7.81 7.51 -31.36
CA VAL A 118 6.35 7.65 -31.39
C VAL A 118 5.70 6.29 -31.67
N ALA A 119 4.73 5.90 -30.85
CA ALA A 119 3.85 4.74 -31.10
C ALA A 119 2.46 5.23 -31.54
N ALA A 120 1.81 4.49 -32.44
CA ALA A 120 0.49 4.88 -32.96
C ALA A 120 -0.61 4.86 -31.88
N GLU A 121 -0.46 3.99 -30.86
CA GLU A 121 -1.45 3.78 -29.81
C GLU A 121 -0.75 3.47 -28.47
N PRO A 122 -1.38 3.77 -27.31
CA PRO A 122 -0.91 3.31 -26.01
C PRO A 122 -0.70 1.79 -26.00
N ASN A 123 0.35 1.32 -25.32
CA ASN A 123 0.68 -0.11 -25.20
C ASN A 123 1.03 -0.84 -26.52
N ARG A 124 1.39 -0.12 -27.60
CA ARG A 124 2.02 -0.76 -28.76
C ARG A 124 3.53 -0.58 -28.78
N LEU A 125 4.23 -1.65 -29.18
CA LEU A 125 5.65 -1.60 -29.50
C LEU A 125 5.86 -0.67 -30.69
N ARG A 126 6.75 0.31 -30.53
CA ARG A 126 7.27 1.06 -31.68
C ARG A 126 7.92 0.08 -32.65
N SER A 127 7.62 0.22 -33.94
CA SER A 127 8.27 -0.56 -34.99
C SER A 127 9.78 -0.31 -34.94
N ARG A 128 10.54 -1.40 -34.91
CA ARG A 128 12.01 -1.37 -34.87
C ARG A 128 12.50 -1.33 -36.31
N THR A 129 13.02 -0.20 -36.76
CA THR A 129 13.82 -0.13 -37.99
C THR A 129 15.29 -0.24 -37.62
#